data_AF-A0A1G1G550-F1
#
_entry.id   AF-A0A1G1G550-F1
#
_cell.length_a   1.000
_cell.length_b   1.000
_cell.length_c   1.000
_cell.angle_alpha   90.00
_cell.angle_beta   90.00
_cell.angle_gamma   90.00
#
_symmetry.space_group_name_H-M   'P 1'
#
loop_
_entity.id
_entity.type
_entity.pdbx_description
1 polymer ?
#
loop_
_entity_poly.entity_id
_entity_poly.type
_entity_poly.pdbx_seq_one_letter_code
_entity_poly.pdbx_strand_id
1 'polypeptide(L)'
;MKTIELIKSLERFNKPFYSIADLEKITGLSKDSLYVTIKRLVDKGILERIGKGIYRLFTAKPSTENIAASLYMPNYLSFESALSRYGVFNLIPYTLTFATTRKTKRLTVEGRDVEFRQIKKELFWGYDIQGGIYISKPEKAFLDLVYLASRGMAVLDLDELDTKKLSMATVKELSKRFPIYTQKYLDKIISS
;
A
#
# COMPACT_ATOMS: atom_id res chain seq x y z
N MET A 1 -26.68 -22.68 -2.73
CA MET A 1 -26.86 -21.27 -2.34
C MET A 1 -27.34 -20.46 -3.53
N LYS A 2 -28.42 -19.69 -3.40
CA LYS A 2 -28.89 -18.81 -4.48
C LYS A 2 -27.93 -17.61 -4.62
N THR A 3 -27.73 -17.11 -5.83
CA THR A 3 -26.74 -16.04 -6.10
C THR A 3 -27.05 -14.75 -5.32
N ILE A 4 -28.32 -14.44 -5.10
CA ILE A 4 -28.77 -13.31 -4.28
C ILE A 4 -28.37 -13.47 -2.80
N GLU A 5 -28.44 -14.67 -2.24
CA GLU A 5 -28.05 -14.92 -0.85
C GLU A 5 -26.56 -14.70 -0.65
N LEU A 6 -25.74 -15.12 -1.62
CA LEU A 6 -24.31 -14.85 -1.60
C LEU A 6 -24.01 -13.35 -1.62
N ILE A 7 -24.63 -12.59 -2.53
CA ILE A 7 -24.44 -11.14 -2.60
C ILE A 7 -24.78 -10.49 -1.27
N LYS A 8 -25.95 -10.82 -0.68
CA LYS A 8 -26.35 -10.32 0.65
C LYS A 8 -25.37 -10.73 1.75
N SER A 9 -24.75 -11.89 1.67
CA SER A 9 -23.72 -12.32 2.63
C SER A 9 -22.43 -11.54 2.44
N LEU A 10 -21.96 -11.35 1.20
CA LEU A 10 -20.77 -10.56 0.91
C LEU A 10 -20.96 -9.12 1.36
N GLU A 11 -22.05 -8.47 0.98
CA GLU A 11 -22.37 -7.09 1.39
C GLU A 11 -22.41 -6.92 2.91
N ARG A 12 -22.92 -7.92 3.66
CA ARG A 12 -22.90 -7.92 5.13
C ARG A 12 -21.50 -7.92 5.73
N PHE A 13 -20.54 -8.58 5.08
CA PHE A 13 -19.14 -8.53 5.53
C PHE A 13 -18.45 -7.21 5.19
N ASN A 14 -18.98 -6.45 4.23
CA ASN A 14 -18.49 -5.14 3.80
C ASN A 14 -16.95 -5.07 3.63
N LYS A 15 -16.36 -6.13 3.04
CA LYS A 15 -14.92 -6.17 2.77
C LYS A 15 -14.63 -5.54 1.41
N PRO A 16 -13.48 -4.85 1.25
CA PRO A 16 -13.08 -4.29 -0.04
C PRO A 16 -12.82 -5.38 -1.10
N PHE A 17 -12.45 -6.58 -0.68
CA PHE A 17 -12.25 -7.75 -1.52
C PHE A 17 -12.33 -9.03 -0.67
N TYR A 18 -12.34 -10.17 -1.36
CA TYR A 18 -12.40 -11.51 -0.79
C TYR A 18 -11.34 -12.37 -1.46
N SER A 19 -10.52 -13.05 -0.66
CA SER A 19 -9.64 -14.10 -1.13
C SER A 19 -10.42 -15.39 -1.41
N ILE A 20 -9.80 -16.36 -2.08
CA ILE A 20 -10.36 -17.72 -2.20
C ILE A 20 -10.72 -18.29 -0.81
N ALA A 21 -9.88 -18.09 0.20
CA ALA A 21 -10.14 -18.58 1.55
C ALA A 21 -11.33 -17.88 2.23
N ASP A 22 -11.54 -16.58 1.97
CA ASP A 22 -12.74 -15.89 2.44
C ASP A 22 -13.99 -16.47 1.78
N LEU A 23 -13.96 -16.65 0.45
CA LEU A 23 -15.09 -17.17 -0.30
C LEU A 23 -15.38 -18.64 0.06
N GLU A 24 -14.36 -19.46 0.31
CA GLU A 24 -14.50 -20.82 0.80
C GLU A 24 -15.24 -20.83 2.15
N LYS A 25 -14.81 -20.00 3.11
CA LYS A 25 -15.47 -19.86 4.42
C LYS A 25 -16.90 -19.34 4.33
N ILE A 26 -17.16 -18.38 3.46
CA ILE A 26 -18.48 -17.75 3.32
C ILE A 26 -19.47 -18.68 2.62
N THR A 27 -19.01 -19.42 1.60
CA THR A 27 -19.87 -20.28 0.79
C THR A 27 -20.00 -21.70 1.32
N GLY A 28 -19.02 -22.17 2.12
CA GLY A 28 -18.93 -23.55 2.61
C GLY A 28 -18.68 -24.59 1.50
N LEU A 29 -18.30 -24.15 0.29
CA LEU A 29 -18.10 -25.04 -0.86
C LEU A 29 -16.71 -25.70 -0.82
N SER A 30 -16.61 -26.89 -1.41
CA SER A 30 -15.30 -27.49 -1.74
C SER A 30 -14.55 -26.63 -2.76
N LYS A 31 -13.22 -26.73 -2.80
CA LYS A 31 -12.38 -25.94 -3.71
C LYS A 31 -12.79 -26.04 -5.17
N ASP A 32 -13.05 -27.24 -5.67
CA ASP A 32 -13.43 -27.44 -7.08
C ASP A 32 -14.77 -26.75 -7.40
N SER A 33 -15.76 -26.95 -6.53
CA SER A 33 -17.08 -26.30 -6.64
C SER A 33 -16.98 -24.78 -6.52
N LEU A 34 -16.08 -24.30 -5.66
CA LEU A 34 -15.83 -22.88 -5.44
C LEU A 34 -15.23 -22.25 -6.70
N TYR A 35 -14.23 -22.86 -7.34
CA TYR A 35 -13.65 -22.33 -8.57
C TYR A 35 -14.67 -22.23 -9.72
N VAL A 36 -15.50 -23.26 -9.90
CA VAL A 36 -16.60 -23.24 -10.87
C VAL A 36 -17.59 -22.11 -10.55
N THR A 37 -17.94 -21.96 -9.26
CA THR A 37 -18.87 -20.91 -8.81
C THR A 37 -18.28 -19.52 -9.04
N ILE A 38 -17.02 -19.29 -8.67
CA ILE A 38 -16.32 -18.02 -8.87
C ILE A 38 -16.27 -17.68 -10.35
N LYS A 39 -15.87 -18.62 -11.21
CA LYS A 39 -15.84 -18.41 -12.67
C LYS A 39 -17.20 -17.92 -13.17
N ARG A 40 -18.28 -18.62 -12.81
CA ARG A 40 -19.65 -18.24 -13.18
C ARG A 40 -20.05 -16.85 -12.66
N LEU A 41 -19.61 -16.46 -11.47
CA LEU A 41 -19.90 -15.13 -10.91
C LEU A 41 -19.11 -14.02 -11.61
N VAL A 42 -17.87 -14.31 -12.00
CA VAL A 42 -17.02 -13.41 -12.78
C VAL A 42 -17.57 -13.22 -14.19
N ASP A 43 -17.95 -14.32 -14.86
CA ASP A 43 -18.55 -14.28 -16.20
C ASP A 43 -19.87 -13.49 -16.22
N LYS A 44 -20.58 -13.43 -15.07
CA LYS A 44 -21.81 -12.64 -14.88
C LYS A 44 -21.57 -11.21 -14.40
N GLY A 45 -20.32 -10.79 -14.20
CA GLY A 45 -19.97 -9.45 -13.70
C GLY A 45 -20.39 -9.19 -12.24
N ILE A 46 -20.69 -10.24 -11.47
CA ILE A 46 -21.05 -10.10 -10.04
C ILE A 46 -19.79 -9.98 -9.20
N LEU A 47 -18.76 -10.76 -9.54
CA LEU A 47 -17.44 -10.64 -8.96
C LEU A 47 -16.47 -10.10 -10.01
N GLU A 48 -15.59 -9.20 -9.61
CA GLU A 48 -14.51 -8.71 -10.45
C GLU A 48 -13.18 -9.25 -9.92
N ARG A 49 -12.34 -9.74 -10.83
CA ARG A 49 -11.02 -10.25 -10.47
C ARG A 49 -10.01 -9.10 -10.45
N ILE A 50 -9.54 -8.75 -9.26
CA ILE A 50 -8.59 -7.63 -9.06
C ILE A 50 -7.14 -8.11 -8.90
N GLY A 51 -6.93 -9.42 -8.69
CA GLY A 51 -5.62 -10.04 -8.56
C GLY A 51 -5.69 -11.57 -8.53
N LYS A 52 -4.53 -12.23 -8.44
CA LYS A 52 -4.49 -13.71 -8.37
C LYS A 52 -5.17 -14.22 -7.10
N GLY A 53 -6.33 -14.87 -7.26
CA GLY A 53 -7.10 -15.44 -6.15
C GLY A 53 -7.82 -14.39 -5.29
N ILE A 54 -8.00 -13.18 -5.82
CA ILE A 54 -8.58 -12.03 -5.12
C ILE A 54 -9.71 -11.48 -5.98
N TYR A 55 -10.89 -11.34 -5.39
CA TYR A 55 -12.11 -10.91 -6.07
C TYR A 55 -12.81 -9.84 -5.26
N ARG A 56 -13.46 -8.88 -5.91
CA ARG A 56 -14.37 -7.93 -5.25
C ARG A 56 -15.77 -8.08 -5.78
N LEU A 57 -16.75 -7.66 -4.98
CA LEU A 57 -18.13 -7.52 -5.44
C LEU A 57 -18.21 -6.31 -6.39
N PHE A 58 -19.01 -6.38 -7.44
CA PHE A 58 -19.18 -5.28 -8.41
C PHE A 58 -19.67 -3.95 -7.79
N THR A 59 -20.34 -4.02 -6.64
CA THR A 59 -20.79 -2.84 -5.88
C THR A 59 -19.68 -2.23 -5.01
N ALA A 60 -18.63 -2.99 -4.71
CA ALA A 60 -17.50 -2.51 -3.93
C ALA A 60 -16.56 -1.70 -4.82
N LYS A 61 -16.38 -0.42 -4.50
CA LYS A 61 -15.46 0.49 -5.21
C LYS A 61 -14.33 1.02 -4.32
N PRO A 62 -13.56 0.16 -3.62
CA PRO A 62 -12.37 0.64 -2.91
C PRO A 62 -11.34 1.14 -3.92
N SER A 63 -10.55 2.14 -3.53
CA SER A 63 -9.42 2.56 -4.36
C SER A 63 -8.38 1.45 -4.48
N THR A 64 -7.56 1.48 -5.53
CA THR A 64 -6.42 0.57 -5.68
C THR A 64 -5.48 0.63 -4.48
N GLU A 65 -5.33 1.79 -3.82
CA GLU A 65 -4.54 1.94 -2.59
C GLU A 65 -5.14 1.15 -1.42
N ASN A 66 -6.47 1.20 -1.24
CA ASN A 66 -7.17 0.43 -0.22
C ASN A 66 -6.99 -1.08 -0.43
N ILE A 67 -7.15 -1.53 -1.67
CA ILE A 67 -6.92 -2.94 -2.03
C ILE A 67 -5.45 -3.27 -1.73
N ALA A 68 -4.48 -2.52 -2.26
CA ALA A 68 -3.06 -2.77 -2.03
C ALA A 68 -2.71 -2.85 -0.52
N ALA A 69 -3.10 -1.86 0.27
CA ALA A 69 -2.79 -1.78 1.70
C ALA A 69 -3.28 -3.02 2.47
N SER A 70 -4.40 -3.60 2.08
CA SER A 70 -4.98 -4.77 2.75
C SER A 70 -4.33 -6.12 2.37
N LEU A 71 -3.57 -6.18 1.27
CA LEU A 71 -2.97 -7.44 0.78
C LEU A 71 -1.71 -7.88 1.53
N TYR A 72 -1.01 -6.96 2.21
CA TYR A 72 0.27 -7.28 2.84
C TYR A 72 0.54 -6.52 4.14
N MET A 73 -0.22 -6.84 5.18
CA MET A 73 -0.07 -6.23 6.51
C MET A 73 1.12 -6.81 7.31
N PRO A 74 1.72 -6.03 8.24
CA PRO A 74 1.47 -4.61 8.49
C PRO A 74 2.17 -3.71 7.45
N ASN A 75 1.53 -2.62 7.05
CA ASN A 75 2.11 -1.61 6.16
C ASN A 75 1.47 -0.22 6.35
N TYR A 76 2.07 0.80 5.75
CA TYR A 76 1.48 2.11 5.50
C TYR A 76 1.99 2.69 4.18
N LEU A 77 1.18 3.51 3.52
CA LEU A 77 1.56 4.21 2.29
C LEU A 77 2.69 5.20 2.61
N SER A 78 3.82 5.09 1.91
CA SER A 78 5.02 5.91 2.16
C SER A 78 5.82 6.16 0.88
N PHE A 79 7.04 6.68 1.03
CA PHE A 79 7.98 6.95 -0.06
C PHE A 79 7.36 7.86 -1.14
N GLU A 80 7.59 7.59 -2.42
CA GLU A 80 7.14 8.39 -3.55
C GLU A 80 5.61 8.52 -3.59
N SER A 81 4.87 7.45 -3.26
CA SER A 81 3.39 7.49 -3.28
C SER A 81 2.81 8.46 -2.25
N ALA A 82 3.32 8.45 -1.02
CA ALA A 82 2.87 9.41 -0.01
C ALA A 82 3.36 10.82 -0.32
N LEU A 83 4.62 10.98 -0.78
CA LEU A 83 5.17 12.29 -1.15
C LEU A 83 4.39 12.95 -2.30
N SER A 84 4.03 12.17 -3.32
CA SER A 84 3.18 12.62 -4.44
C SER A 84 1.81 13.09 -3.96
N ARG A 85 1.19 12.38 -3.00
CA ARG A 85 -0.10 12.76 -2.40
C ARG A 85 -0.06 14.13 -1.70
N TYR A 86 1.06 14.46 -1.06
CA TYR A 86 1.27 15.78 -0.44
C TYR A 86 1.83 16.82 -1.41
N GLY A 87 1.99 16.47 -2.69
CA GLY A 87 2.57 17.33 -3.72
C GLY A 87 4.07 17.60 -3.54
N VAL A 88 4.75 16.85 -2.69
CA VAL A 88 6.21 16.97 -2.47
C VAL A 88 6.97 16.32 -3.63
N PHE A 89 6.46 15.21 -4.18
CA PHE A 89 7.02 14.58 -5.37
C PHE A 89 6.28 15.08 -6.60
N ASN A 90 6.99 15.67 -7.57
CA ASN A 90 6.40 16.35 -8.72
C ASN A 90 5.71 15.39 -9.69
N LEU A 91 6.20 14.15 -9.78
CA LEU A 91 5.61 13.12 -10.62
C LEU A 91 4.54 12.33 -9.88
N ILE A 92 3.60 11.77 -10.64
CA ILE A 92 2.69 10.74 -10.13
C ILE A 92 3.38 9.39 -10.32
N PRO A 93 3.73 8.66 -9.24
CA PRO A 93 4.40 7.38 -9.37
C PRO A 93 3.49 6.33 -10.02
N TYR A 94 4.01 5.63 -11.03
CA TYR A 94 3.33 4.47 -11.60
C TYR A 94 3.13 3.37 -10.54
N THR A 95 4.15 3.13 -9.72
CA THR A 95 4.15 2.13 -8.65
C THR A 95 3.61 2.70 -7.34
N LEU A 96 2.67 2.00 -6.71
CA LEU A 96 2.26 2.28 -5.33
C LEU A 96 3.28 1.72 -4.34
N THR A 97 3.73 2.55 -3.40
CA THR A 97 4.82 2.23 -2.49
C THR A 97 4.38 2.27 -1.03
N PHE A 98 4.62 1.16 -0.34
CA PHE A 98 4.24 0.98 1.07
C PHE A 98 5.46 0.59 1.90
N ALA A 99 5.61 1.17 3.08
CA ALA A 99 6.58 0.70 4.05
C ALA A 99 6.01 -0.51 4.81
N THR A 100 6.84 -1.51 5.09
CA THR A 100 6.45 -2.69 5.89
C THR A 100 7.60 -3.14 6.80
N THR A 101 7.28 -3.82 7.90
CA THR A 101 8.29 -4.50 8.73
C THR A 101 8.62 -5.93 8.24
N ARG A 102 7.83 -6.44 7.28
CA ARG A 102 8.04 -7.75 6.65
C ARG A 102 9.04 -7.66 5.50
N LYS A 103 9.37 -8.81 4.90
CA LYS A 103 10.26 -8.85 3.72
C LYS A 103 9.66 -8.04 2.57
N THR A 104 10.52 -7.39 1.80
CA THR A 104 10.12 -6.64 0.59
C THR A 104 9.32 -7.56 -0.35
N LYS A 105 8.24 -7.03 -0.92
CA LYS A 105 7.34 -7.78 -1.81
C LYS A 105 6.81 -6.89 -2.92
N ARG A 106 6.77 -7.40 -4.15
CA ARG A 106 6.09 -6.77 -5.29
C ARG A 106 4.83 -7.55 -5.64
N LEU A 107 3.78 -6.84 -6.01
CA LEU A 107 2.49 -7.36 -6.46
C LEU A 107 1.96 -6.46 -7.57
N THR A 108 1.03 -6.96 -8.37
CA THR A 108 0.25 -6.14 -9.30
C THR A 108 -1.21 -6.21 -8.89
N VAL A 109 -1.85 -5.05 -8.75
CA VAL A 109 -3.24 -4.89 -8.31
C VAL A 109 -3.95 -4.02 -9.33
N GLU A 110 -5.00 -4.55 -9.97
CA GLU A 110 -5.74 -3.83 -11.02
C GLU A 110 -4.84 -3.28 -12.15
N GLY A 111 -3.77 -4.01 -12.50
CA GLY A 111 -2.81 -3.58 -13.52
C GLY A 111 -1.78 -2.55 -13.05
N ARG A 112 -1.85 -2.09 -11.79
CA ARG A 112 -0.87 -1.19 -11.18
C ARG A 112 0.12 -1.96 -10.33
N ASP A 113 1.40 -1.63 -10.47
CA ASP A 113 2.45 -2.22 -9.63
C ASP A 113 2.39 -1.67 -8.21
N VAL A 114 2.61 -2.56 -7.25
CA VAL A 114 2.62 -2.29 -5.82
C VAL A 114 3.88 -2.88 -5.22
N GLU A 115 4.65 -2.05 -4.52
CA GLU A 115 5.86 -2.45 -3.82
C GLU A 115 5.75 -2.17 -2.32
N PHE A 116 5.87 -3.24 -1.53
CA PHE A 116 6.04 -3.16 -0.08
C PHE A 116 7.53 -3.22 0.20
N ARG A 117 8.13 -2.13 0.67
CA ARG A 117 9.56 -2.03 0.95
C ARG A 117 9.82 -2.20 2.44
N GLN A 118 10.74 -3.10 2.77
CA GLN A 118 11.08 -3.39 4.16
C GLN A 118 11.81 -2.22 4.82
N ILE A 119 11.29 -1.77 5.96
CA ILE A 119 11.97 -0.91 6.90
C ILE A 119 12.16 -1.62 8.24
N LYS A 120 13.04 -1.09 9.08
CA LYS A 120 13.25 -1.60 10.44
C LYS A 120 12.02 -1.37 11.31
N LYS A 121 11.77 -2.24 12.28
CA LYS A 121 10.59 -2.18 13.15
C LYS A 121 10.56 -0.87 13.96
N GLU A 122 11.71 -0.44 14.45
CA GLU A 122 11.88 0.82 15.18
C GLU A 122 11.63 2.08 14.34
N LEU A 123 11.58 1.95 13.00
CA LEU A 123 11.25 3.04 12.07
C LEU A 123 9.78 2.98 11.60
N PHE A 124 9.01 2.00 12.07
CA PHE A 124 7.62 1.78 11.68
C PHE A 124 6.66 2.62 12.54
N TRP A 125 6.66 3.93 12.33
CA TRP A 125 5.83 4.92 13.01
C TRP A 125 5.57 6.13 12.08
N GLY A 126 4.84 7.13 12.56
CA GLY A 126 4.69 8.42 11.86
C GLY A 126 3.68 8.38 10.72
N TYR A 127 2.64 7.55 10.90
CA TYR A 127 1.52 7.40 9.99
C TYR A 127 0.20 7.53 10.74
N ASP A 128 -0.83 7.97 10.02
CA ASP A 128 -2.19 8.15 10.51
C ASP A 128 -3.17 7.41 9.58
N ILE A 129 -4.37 7.09 10.08
CA ILE A 129 -5.42 6.47 9.25
C ILE A 129 -6.12 7.56 8.44
N GLN A 130 -6.08 7.41 7.12
CA GLN A 130 -6.79 8.29 6.18
C GLN A 130 -7.47 7.44 5.11
N GLY A 131 -8.77 7.64 4.88
CA GLY A 131 -9.52 6.89 3.86
C GLY A 131 -9.48 5.37 4.06
N GLY A 132 -9.31 4.88 5.30
CA GLY A 132 -9.26 3.45 5.61
C GLY A 132 -7.90 2.77 5.40
N ILE A 133 -6.83 3.52 5.11
CA ILE A 133 -5.45 3.02 5.06
C ILE A 133 -4.54 3.83 5.98
N TYR A 134 -3.41 3.25 6.38
CA TYR A 134 -2.35 3.97 7.08
C TYR A 134 -1.52 4.74 6.05
N ILE A 135 -1.28 6.03 6.28
CA ILE A 135 -0.49 6.91 5.40
C ILE A 135 0.51 7.67 6.26
N SER A 136 1.79 7.69 5.86
CA SER A 136 2.80 8.49 6.55
C SER A 136 2.56 9.99 6.41
N LYS A 137 3.06 10.75 7.38
CA LYS A 137 3.22 12.20 7.25
C LYS A 137 4.28 12.50 6.18
N PRO A 138 4.24 13.66 5.49
CA PRO A 138 5.17 13.96 4.40
C PRO A 138 6.64 13.89 4.83
N GLU A 139 7.00 14.42 6.00
CA GLU A 139 8.36 14.35 6.52
C GLU A 139 8.80 12.91 6.82
N LYS A 140 7.86 12.07 7.26
CA LYS A 140 8.14 10.65 7.50
C LYS A 140 8.33 9.90 6.18
N ALA A 141 7.49 10.16 5.18
CA ALA A 141 7.63 9.59 3.85
C ALA A 141 8.97 9.93 3.21
N PHE A 142 9.41 11.18 3.37
CA PHE A 142 10.72 11.64 2.93
C PHE A 142 11.84 10.89 3.65
N LEU A 143 11.81 10.81 4.99
CA LEU A 143 12.84 10.10 5.76
C LEU A 143 12.88 8.60 5.46
N ASP A 144 11.74 7.97 5.18
CA ASP A 144 11.69 6.58 4.72
C ASP A 144 12.44 6.38 3.39
N LEU A 145 12.24 7.31 2.45
CA LEU A 145 12.92 7.28 1.15
C LEU A 145 14.42 7.52 1.32
N VAL A 146 14.81 8.53 2.09
CA VAL A 146 16.20 8.83 2.46
C VAL A 146 16.87 7.64 3.14
N TYR A 147 16.15 6.93 4.04
CA TYR A 147 16.66 5.73 4.69
C TYR A 147 17.01 4.63 3.69
N LEU A 148 16.12 4.33 2.74
CA LEU A 148 16.41 3.34 1.71
C LEU A 148 17.51 3.79 0.74
N ALA A 149 17.53 5.07 0.37
CA ALA A 149 18.56 5.65 -0.48
C ALA A 149 19.94 5.58 0.18
N SER A 150 20.04 5.89 1.48
CA SER A 150 21.29 5.78 2.25
C SER A 150 21.83 4.34 2.35
N ARG A 151 21.01 3.34 2.02
CA ARG A 151 21.37 1.92 1.96
C ARG A 151 21.59 1.41 0.53
N GLY A 152 21.53 2.29 -0.49
CA GLY A 152 21.60 1.91 -1.90
C GLY A 152 20.40 1.09 -2.38
N MET A 153 19.27 1.16 -1.68
CA MET A 153 18.05 0.37 -1.99
C MET A 153 16.97 1.18 -2.71
N ALA A 154 17.15 2.49 -2.84
CA ALA A 154 16.28 3.38 -3.57
C ALA A 154 17.12 4.49 -4.22
N VAL A 155 16.58 5.09 -5.28
CA VAL A 155 17.14 6.31 -5.88
C VAL A 155 16.37 7.48 -5.29
N LEU A 156 17.11 8.49 -4.82
CA LEU A 156 16.55 9.75 -4.39
C LEU A 156 16.92 10.80 -5.43
N ASP A 157 15.94 11.18 -6.25
CA ASP A 157 16.06 12.29 -7.18
C ASP A 157 15.54 13.56 -6.48
N LEU A 158 16.46 14.48 -6.18
CA LEU A 158 16.12 15.71 -5.46
C LEU A 158 15.44 16.73 -6.37
N ASP A 159 15.67 16.66 -7.69
CA ASP A 159 15.06 17.59 -8.65
C ASP A 159 13.54 17.35 -8.76
N GLU A 160 13.13 16.10 -8.50
CA GLU A 160 11.71 15.70 -8.46
C GLU A 160 11.02 16.00 -7.12
N LEU A 161 11.76 16.53 -6.13
CA LEU A 161 11.26 16.80 -4.79
C LEU A 161 11.19 18.30 -4.48
N ASP A 162 9.98 18.81 -4.27
CA ASP A 162 9.77 20.16 -3.72
C ASP A 162 9.91 20.15 -2.20
N THR A 163 11.16 20.21 -1.73
CA THR A 163 11.51 20.21 -0.30
C THR A 163 10.94 21.42 0.47
N LYS A 164 10.49 22.49 -0.20
CA LYS A 164 9.84 23.63 0.45
C LYS A 164 8.49 23.26 1.07
N LYS A 165 7.89 22.16 0.62
CA LYS A 165 6.65 21.61 1.19
C LYS A 165 6.88 20.75 2.43
N LEU A 166 8.13 20.55 2.83
CA LEU A 166 8.51 19.81 4.04
C LEU A 166 8.91 20.77 5.16
N SER A 167 8.49 20.48 6.39
CA SER A 167 9.04 21.16 7.56
C SER A 167 10.44 20.62 7.85
N MET A 168 11.48 21.35 7.44
CA MET A 168 12.87 20.93 7.67
C MET A 168 13.23 20.82 9.15
N ALA A 169 12.59 21.60 10.03
CA ALA A 169 12.73 21.45 11.48
C ALA A 169 12.19 20.09 11.94
N THR A 170 11.01 19.69 11.44
CA THR A 170 10.41 18.39 11.74
C THR A 170 11.23 17.25 11.13
N VAL A 171 11.72 17.38 9.90
CA VAL A 171 12.62 16.39 9.27
C VAL A 171 13.86 16.15 10.13
N LYS A 172 14.54 17.22 10.58
CA LYS A 172 15.73 17.13 11.44
C LYS A 172 15.43 16.52 12.80
N GLU A 173 14.28 16.82 13.39
CA GLU A 173 13.89 16.23 14.68
C GLU A 173 13.61 14.73 14.53
N LEU A 174 12.83 14.37 13.51
CA LEU A 174 12.46 12.98 13.23
C LEU A 174 13.64 12.13 12.77
N SER A 175 14.63 12.70 12.07
CA SER A 175 15.81 11.97 11.59
C SER A 175 16.69 11.43 12.72
N LYS A 176 16.62 12.01 13.93
CA LYS A 176 17.36 11.53 15.12
C LYS A 176 17.02 10.08 15.49
N ARG A 177 15.83 9.60 15.10
CA ARG A 177 15.41 8.20 15.30
C ARG A 177 15.97 7.23 14.26
N PHE A 178 16.53 7.74 13.16
CA PHE A 178 17.13 6.94 12.09
C PHE A 178 18.61 6.65 12.40
N PRO A 179 19.20 5.61 11.80
CA PRO A 179 20.63 5.33 11.98
C PRO A 179 21.53 6.49 11.58
N ILE A 180 22.71 6.59 12.22
CA ILE A 180 23.69 7.67 11.97
C ILE A 180 24.06 7.81 10.48
N TYR A 181 24.16 6.71 9.74
CA TYR A 181 24.47 6.77 8.31
C TYR A 181 23.37 7.46 7.51
N THR A 182 22.10 7.29 7.89
CA THR A 182 20.96 7.96 7.26
C THR A 182 20.95 9.43 7.59
N GLN A 183 21.26 9.79 8.84
CA GLN A 183 21.40 11.20 9.25
C GLN A 183 22.52 11.91 8.47
N LYS A 184 23.70 11.29 8.36
CA LYS A 184 24.81 11.82 7.56
C LYS A 184 24.47 11.96 6.08
N TYR A 185 23.74 10.98 5.53
CA TYR A 185 23.28 11.04 4.14
C TYR A 185 22.27 12.18 3.94
N LEU A 186 21.33 12.34 4.88
CA LEU A 186 20.37 13.44 4.93
C LEU A 186 21.07 14.82 4.97
N ASP A 187 22.08 14.98 5.82
CA ASP A 187 22.82 16.24 5.92
C ASP A 187 23.54 16.57 4.61
N LYS A 188 24.09 15.55 3.92
CA LYS A 188 24.74 15.73 2.62
C LYS A 188 23.77 16.24 1.55
N ILE A 189 22.54 15.71 1.50
CA ILE A 189 21.55 16.07 0.47
C ILE A 189 20.84 17.41 0.74
N ILE A 190 20.80 17.88 1.99
CA ILE A 190 20.20 19.19 2.34
C ILE A 190 21.24 20.32 2.24
N SER A 191 22.52 20.01 2.42
CA SER A 191 23.61 21.01 2.37
C SER A 191 24.14 21.26 0.96
N SER A 192 23.70 20.48 -0.03
CA SER A 192 24.00 20.59 -1.46
C SER A 192 22.94 21.42 -2.18
#